data_AF-A0A2W7B0A0-F1
#
_entry.id   AF-A0A2W7B0A0-F1
#
_cell.length_a   1.000
_cell.length_b   1.000
_cell.length_c   1.000
_cell.angle_alpha   90.00
_cell.angle_beta   90.00
_cell.angle_gamma   90.00
#
_symmetry.space_group_name_H-M   'P 1'
#
loop_
_entity.id
_entity.type
_entity.pdbx_description
1 polymer ?
#
loop_
_entity_poly.entity_id
_entity_poly.type
_entity_poly.pdbx_seq_one_letter_code
_entity_poly.pdbx_strand_id
1 'polypeptide(L)'
;MSRPIILGIVGDSAAGKTTLTRGIAQILGEDQVTTICTDDYHRYDRKQRKEMGISALHPDCNYVDIIQQHLGLLRTGQPILKPIYNHTTGEFDAPEYIEPRRFVIAEGLLGYSTRACRDAYDIKVYLAPPEDLRANWKIKRDTRKRGYTPEEVIKQIEAREPDSEAFIRPQRQWADVVVSFYPPDNEKTEDELLLNVRLVMRPTIPHPDFTHLLGDKNGGSLSDAVRLGLDRDMGKPVDVLEIDGHATEKPVQELERTLCSEVPYLGKFCSIEGNTDIGKVVGTTGETLQSYPLALTQLLITFHMLKAANIYD
;
A
#
# COMPACT_ATOMS: atom_id res chain seq x y z
N MET A 1 6.61 2.32 27.61
CA MET A 1 5.71 2.06 26.47
C MET A 1 6.50 1.21 25.48
N SER A 2 5.89 0.17 24.90
CA SER A 2 6.52 -0.57 23.80
C SER A 2 6.71 0.37 22.61
N ARG A 3 7.77 0.13 21.83
CA ARG A 3 8.09 0.98 20.67
C ARG A 3 6.96 0.89 19.63
N PRO A 4 6.67 1.97 18.88
CA PRO A 4 5.75 1.91 17.76
C PRO A 4 6.18 0.87 16.71
N ILE A 5 5.19 0.22 16.10
CA ILE A 5 5.39 -0.64 14.92
C ILE A 5 5.17 0.20 13.68
N ILE A 6 6.16 0.23 12.79
CA ILE A 6 6.11 1.07 11.58
C ILE A 6 5.93 0.23 10.32
N LEU A 7 4.85 0.49 9.58
CA LEU A 7 4.59 -0.01 8.24
C LEU A 7 5.03 1.03 7.21
N GLY A 8 5.89 0.62 6.27
CA GLY A 8 6.19 1.37 5.05
C GLY A 8 5.30 0.90 3.90
N ILE A 9 4.71 1.83 3.14
CA ILE A 9 3.98 1.54 1.89
C ILE A 9 4.56 2.42 0.78
N VAL A 10 5.36 1.82 -0.11
CA VAL A 10 6.00 2.52 -1.22
C VAL A 10 5.37 2.11 -2.54
N GLY A 11 5.30 3.05 -3.49
CA GLY A 11 4.83 2.80 -4.83
C GLY A 11 4.68 4.10 -5.59
N ASP A 12 4.53 4.03 -6.91
CA ASP A 12 4.41 5.23 -7.73
C ASP A 12 3.11 6.02 -7.41
N SER A 13 3.02 7.25 -7.90
CA SER A 13 1.80 8.04 -7.86
C SER A 13 0.65 7.25 -8.46
N ALA A 14 -0.50 7.34 -7.78
CA ALA A 14 -1.73 6.66 -8.15
C ALA A 14 -1.67 5.12 -8.06
N ALA A 15 -0.70 4.53 -7.37
CA ALA A 15 -0.64 3.07 -7.19
C ALA A 15 -1.67 2.49 -6.19
N GLY A 16 -2.47 3.32 -5.52
CA GLY A 16 -3.47 2.87 -4.53
C GLY A 16 -3.06 2.95 -3.05
N LYS A 17 -1.91 3.58 -2.74
CA LYS A 17 -1.33 3.66 -1.37
C LYS A 17 -2.33 4.16 -0.34
N THR A 18 -2.91 5.33 -0.56
CA THR A 18 -3.83 5.97 0.40
C THR A 18 -5.07 5.13 0.67
N THR A 19 -5.58 4.42 -0.34
CA THR A 19 -6.71 3.49 -0.18
C THR A 19 -6.34 2.31 0.73
N LEU A 20 -5.14 1.76 0.53
CA LEU A 20 -4.62 0.66 1.35
C LEU A 20 -4.36 1.12 2.80
N THR A 21 -3.67 2.25 2.97
CA THR A 21 -3.38 2.86 4.28
C THR A 21 -4.64 3.11 5.11
N ARG A 22 -5.68 3.69 4.49
CA ARG A 22 -6.94 3.99 5.18
C ARG A 22 -7.60 2.72 5.72
N GLY A 23 -7.71 1.67 4.90
CA GLY A 23 -8.36 0.43 5.37
C GLY A 23 -7.57 -0.27 6.47
N ILE A 24 -6.23 -0.30 6.38
CA ILE A 24 -5.40 -0.84 7.47
C ILE A 24 -5.61 -0.04 8.77
N ALA A 25 -5.64 1.30 8.68
CA ALA A 25 -5.88 2.14 9.85
C ALA A 25 -7.25 1.90 10.50
N GLN A 26 -8.28 1.67 9.68
CA GLN A 26 -9.63 1.33 10.16
C GLN A 26 -9.66 -0.02 10.89
N ILE A 27 -8.95 -1.03 10.41
CA ILE A 27 -8.88 -2.35 11.06
C ILE A 27 -8.15 -2.28 12.40
N LEU A 28 -7.07 -1.50 12.47
CA LEU A 28 -6.27 -1.32 13.69
C LEU A 28 -6.92 -0.40 14.74
N GLY A 29 -7.95 0.37 14.33
CA GLY A 29 -8.52 1.47 15.10
C GLY A 29 -7.77 2.77 14.84
N GLU A 30 -8.43 3.77 14.26
CA GLU A 30 -7.79 5.03 13.84
C GLU A 30 -7.13 5.79 15.01
N ASP A 31 -7.65 5.62 16.24
CA ASP A 31 -7.09 6.19 17.47
C ASP A 31 -5.76 5.55 17.90
N GLN A 32 -5.40 4.39 17.33
CA GLN A 32 -4.15 3.66 17.57
C GLN A 32 -3.11 3.90 16.47
N VAL A 33 -3.48 4.58 15.38
CA VAL A 33 -2.66 4.71 14.17
C VAL A 33 -2.26 6.16 13.91
N THR A 34 -1.00 6.36 13.58
CA THR A 34 -0.47 7.61 13.04
C THR A 34 -0.12 7.39 11.58
N THR A 35 -0.71 8.15 10.67
CA THR A 35 -0.40 8.08 9.23
C THR A 35 0.45 9.27 8.83
N ILE A 36 1.51 9.03 8.06
CA ILE A 36 2.34 10.10 7.47
C ILE A 36 2.51 9.86 5.97
N CYS A 37 2.48 10.95 5.19
CA CYS A 37 2.81 10.93 3.78
C CYS A 37 4.25 11.42 3.61
N THR A 38 5.13 10.59 3.05
CA THR A 38 6.52 10.98 2.78
C THR A 38 6.65 11.91 1.58
N ASP A 39 5.59 12.07 0.78
CA ASP A 39 5.52 13.09 -0.28
C ASP A 39 5.39 14.52 0.31
N ASP A 40 5.08 14.68 1.61
CA ASP A 40 5.09 15.98 2.30
C ASP A 40 6.49 16.62 2.37
N TYR A 41 7.53 15.82 2.15
CA TYR A 41 8.94 16.22 2.28
C TYR A 41 9.54 16.66 0.93
N HIS A 42 8.70 17.04 -0.03
CA HIS A 42 9.17 17.70 -1.24
C HIS A 42 10.00 18.95 -0.89
N ARG A 43 11.13 19.11 -1.58
CA ARG A 43 12.03 20.26 -1.42
C ARG A 43 11.52 21.51 -2.15
N TYR A 44 10.79 21.29 -3.23
CA TYR A 44 10.33 22.33 -4.14
C TYR A 44 8.83 22.16 -4.40
N ASP A 45 8.12 23.29 -4.49
CA ASP A 45 6.71 23.30 -4.87
C ASP A 45 6.50 22.91 -6.35
N ARG A 46 5.25 22.78 -6.79
CA ARG A 46 4.93 22.35 -8.16
C ARG A 46 5.48 23.31 -9.24
N LYS A 47 5.52 24.61 -8.96
CA LYS A 47 5.98 25.63 -9.91
C LYS A 47 7.51 25.61 -10.02
N GLN A 48 8.20 25.61 -8.89
CA GLN A 48 9.66 25.51 -8.80
C GLN A 48 10.18 24.25 -9.51
N ARG A 49 9.56 23.09 -9.27
CA ARG A 49 9.92 21.85 -9.98
C ARG A 49 9.81 21.97 -11.49
N LYS A 50 8.76 22.64 -11.98
CA LYS A 50 8.54 22.87 -13.42
C LYS A 50 9.62 23.79 -14.01
N GLU A 51 9.98 24.86 -13.30
CA GLU A 51 11.04 25.81 -13.71
C GLU A 51 12.42 25.14 -13.74
N MET A 52 12.68 24.23 -12.81
CA MET A 52 13.94 23.49 -12.72
C MET A 52 14.01 22.26 -13.63
N GLY A 53 12.87 21.81 -14.18
CA GLY A 53 12.80 20.56 -14.95
C GLY A 53 13.07 19.29 -14.12
N ILE A 54 12.84 19.33 -12.81
CA ILE A 54 13.06 18.19 -11.91
C ILE A 54 11.74 17.54 -11.51
N SER A 55 11.67 16.20 -11.58
CA SER A 55 10.50 15.44 -11.15
C SER A 55 10.42 15.33 -9.63
N ALA A 56 9.21 15.22 -9.11
CA ALA A 56 8.96 14.86 -7.72
C ALA A 56 9.49 13.45 -7.36
N LEU A 57 9.73 12.59 -8.37
CA LEU A 57 10.28 11.25 -8.20
C LEU A 57 11.79 11.25 -7.94
N HIS A 58 12.50 12.33 -8.34
CA HIS A 58 13.95 12.42 -8.18
C HIS A 58 14.31 12.64 -6.69
N PRO A 59 15.27 11.89 -6.12
CA PRO A 59 15.67 12.04 -4.72
C PRO A 59 16.07 13.48 -4.34
N ASP A 60 16.80 14.20 -5.18
CA ASP A 60 17.19 15.61 -4.93
C ASP A 60 16.01 16.60 -4.86
N CYS A 61 14.83 16.18 -5.31
CA CYS A 61 13.59 16.94 -5.17
C CYS A 61 12.92 16.72 -3.81
N ASN A 62 13.52 15.93 -2.92
CA ASN A 62 12.94 15.51 -1.65
C ASN A 62 13.99 15.63 -0.53
N TYR A 63 13.55 16.01 0.66
CA TYR A 63 14.37 15.99 1.87
C TYR A 63 14.45 14.56 2.45
N VAL A 64 15.13 13.66 1.72
CA VAL A 64 15.24 12.23 2.07
C VAL A 64 15.95 12.02 3.42
N ASP A 65 16.90 12.89 3.75
CA ASP A 65 17.57 12.96 5.03
C ASP A 65 16.61 13.28 6.19
N ILE A 66 15.67 14.20 5.97
CA ILE A 66 14.63 14.54 6.97
C ILE A 66 13.60 13.42 7.09
N ILE A 67 13.20 12.78 5.98
CA ILE A 67 12.35 11.56 6.03
C ILE A 67 13.03 10.52 6.94
N GLN A 68 14.32 10.25 6.71
CA GLN A 68 15.09 9.30 7.51
C GLN A 68 15.11 9.68 9.00
N GLN A 69 15.38 10.95 9.30
CA GLN A 69 15.39 11.45 10.68
C GLN A 69 14.02 11.22 11.34
N HIS A 70 12.94 11.65 10.68
CA HIS A 70 11.59 11.57 11.24
C HIS A 70 11.13 10.12 11.43
N LEU A 71 11.42 9.21 10.50
CA LEU A 71 11.15 7.78 10.69
C LEU A 71 11.90 7.22 11.89
N GLY A 72 13.16 7.63 12.11
CA GLY A 72 13.94 7.25 13.30
C GLY A 72 13.33 7.77 14.60
N LEU A 73 12.91 9.04 14.63
CA LEU A 73 12.24 9.65 15.78
C LEU A 73 10.94 8.89 16.11
N LEU A 74 10.06 8.70 15.12
CA LEU A 74 8.80 7.98 15.30
C LEU A 74 9.01 6.55 15.80
N ARG A 75 10.03 5.84 15.29
CA ARG A 75 10.37 4.48 15.74
C ARG A 75 10.76 4.42 17.21
N THR A 76 11.36 5.49 17.73
CA THR A 76 11.74 5.60 19.15
C THR A 76 10.65 6.24 20.02
N GLY A 77 9.45 6.45 19.47
CA GLY A 77 8.32 7.03 20.19
C GLY A 77 8.41 8.54 20.35
N GLN A 78 9.27 9.22 19.59
CA GLN A 78 9.45 10.66 19.66
C GLN A 78 8.56 11.38 18.63
N PRO A 79 7.98 12.55 19.01
CA PRO A 79 7.17 13.35 18.11
C PRO A 79 8.02 14.05 17.04
N ILE A 80 7.36 14.45 15.96
CA ILE A 80 7.98 15.19 14.85
C ILE A 80 7.16 16.43 14.49
N LEU A 81 7.82 17.42 13.90
CA LEU A 81 7.14 18.53 13.23
C LEU A 81 7.15 18.24 11.72
N LYS A 82 6.09 17.59 11.25
CA LYS A 82 5.97 17.09 9.87
C LYS A 82 5.62 18.25 8.92
N PRO A 83 6.32 18.43 7.78
CA PRO A 83 5.87 19.36 6.74
C PRO A 83 4.50 18.93 6.16
N ILE A 84 3.86 19.82 5.42
CA ILE A 84 2.64 19.51 4.67
C ILE A 84 2.82 19.98 3.23
N TYR A 85 2.67 19.06 2.27
CA TYR A 85 2.59 19.40 0.87
C TYR A 85 1.14 19.30 0.40
N ASN A 86 0.56 20.44 0.03
CA ASN A 86 -0.82 20.51 -0.39
C ASN A 86 -0.96 20.02 -1.83
N HIS A 87 -1.50 18.83 -2.03
CA HIS A 87 -1.65 18.26 -3.38
C HIS A 87 -2.67 18.99 -4.27
N THR A 88 -3.55 19.81 -3.70
CA THR A 88 -4.52 20.62 -4.44
C THR A 88 -3.82 21.84 -5.03
N THR A 89 -3.25 22.70 -4.18
CA THR A 89 -2.55 23.94 -4.63
C THR A 89 -1.20 23.62 -5.27
N GLY A 90 -0.53 22.56 -4.81
CA GLY A 90 0.84 22.23 -5.20
C GLY A 90 1.91 23.02 -4.44
N GLU A 91 1.55 23.57 -3.28
CA GLU A 91 2.36 24.44 -2.42
C GLU A 91 2.54 23.82 -1.01
N PHE A 92 3.26 24.53 -0.13
CA PHE A 92 3.51 24.08 1.24
C PHE A 92 2.61 24.81 2.23
N ASP A 93 1.99 24.03 3.12
CA ASP A 93 1.21 24.55 4.25
C ASP A 93 2.06 24.56 5.53
N ALA A 94 1.53 25.15 6.61
CA ALA A 94 2.20 25.14 7.91
C ALA A 94 2.41 23.69 8.40
N PRO A 95 3.56 23.39 9.04
CA PRO A 95 3.83 22.04 9.49
C PRO A 95 2.92 21.61 10.64
N GLU A 96 2.75 20.30 10.76
CA GLU A 96 1.89 19.66 11.75
C GLU A 96 2.73 18.93 12.80
N TYR A 97 2.39 19.12 14.08
CA TYR A 97 3.00 18.37 15.17
C TYR A 97 2.34 16.98 15.25
N ILE A 98 3.14 15.93 15.09
CA ILE A 98 2.69 14.55 15.05
C ILE A 98 3.35 13.74 16.16
N GLU A 99 2.54 13.04 16.95
CA GLU A 99 3.01 12.08 17.96
C GLU A 99 2.81 10.65 17.44
N PRO A 100 3.81 9.76 17.57
CA PRO A 100 3.62 8.38 17.17
C PRO A 100 2.68 7.66 18.15
N ARG A 101 1.66 7.01 17.59
CA ARG A 101 0.82 6.05 18.32
C ARG A 101 1.42 4.64 18.28
N ARG A 102 0.66 3.65 18.76
CA ARG A 102 1.06 2.24 18.77
C ARG A 102 1.51 1.75 17.39
N PHE A 103 0.81 2.19 16.35
CA PHE A 103 1.14 1.88 14.96
C PHE A 103 1.40 3.17 14.17
N VAL A 104 2.42 3.14 13.32
CA VAL A 104 2.72 4.20 12.36
C VAL A 104 2.67 3.63 10.95
N ILE A 105 1.95 4.28 10.04
CA ILE A 105 1.95 3.94 8.62
C ILE A 105 2.56 5.10 7.85
N ALA A 106 3.69 4.87 7.19
CA ALA A 106 4.34 5.83 6.32
C ALA A 106 4.16 5.42 4.86
N GLU A 107 3.45 6.23 4.08
CA GLU A 107 3.27 5.99 2.65
C GLU A 107 3.97 7.04 1.79
N GLY A 108 4.40 6.68 0.58
CA GLY A 108 4.88 7.67 -0.39
C GLY A 108 5.75 7.09 -1.51
N LEU A 109 6.50 7.96 -2.17
CA LEU A 109 7.30 7.62 -3.35
C LEU A 109 8.66 7.02 -3.01
N LEU A 110 9.34 7.56 -2.00
CA LEU A 110 10.79 7.35 -1.75
C LEU A 110 11.09 6.73 -0.38
N GLY A 111 10.11 6.01 0.19
CA GLY A 111 10.20 5.46 1.54
C GLY A 111 11.35 4.47 1.74
N TYR A 112 11.88 3.82 0.69
CA TYR A 112 12.97 2.84 0.78
C TYR A 112 14.28 3.31 0.15
N SER A 113 14.42 4.60 -0.18
CA SER A 113 15.57 5.12 -0.92
C SER A 113 16.90 4.95 -0.18
N THR A 114 16.93 5.11 1.14
CA THR A 114 18.15 4.90 1.96
C THR A 114 18.03 3.66 2.83
N ARG A 115 19.17 3.10 3.21
CA ARG A 115 19.21 1.97 4.16
C ARG A 115 18.56 2.33 5.49
N ALA A 116 18.83 3.52 6.01
CA ALA A 116 18.28 3.94 7.30
C ALA A 116 16.76 4.14 7.24
N CYS A 117 16.17 4.59 6.13
CA CYS A 117 14.71 4.55 5.99
C CYS A 117 14.19 3.11 6.04
N ARG A 118 14.83 2.18 5.32
CA ARG A 118 14.43 0.76 5.30
C ARG A 118 14.52 0.11 6.68
N ASP A 119 15.59 0.39 7.39
CA ASP A 119 15.86 -0.17 8.72
C ASP A 119 14.91 0.41 9.78
N ALA A 120 14.20 1.52 9.48
CA ALA A 120 13.19 2.10 10.36
C ALA A 120 11.84 1.38 10.32
N TYR A 121 11.53 0.63 9.26
CA TYR A 121 10.28 -0.13 9.15
C TYR A 121 10.36 -1.52 9.79
N ASP A 122 9.23 -1.97 10.31
CA ASP A 122 9.01 -3.34 10.74
C ASP A 122 8.42 -4.20 9.62
N ILE A 123 7.58 -3.59 8.77
CA ILE A 123 6.97 -4.21 7.60
C ILE A 123 7.12 -3.26 6.41
N LYS A 124 7.51 -3.79 5.25
CA LYS A 124 7.72 -3.03 4.02
C LYS A 124 6.82 -3.57 2.92
N VAL A 125 5.83 -2.80 2.51
CA VAL A 125 4.93 -3.11 1.39
C VAL A 125 5.32 -2.29 0.17
N TYR A 126 5.28 -2.90 -1.02
CA TYR A 126 5.42 -2.18 -2.29
C TYR A 126 4.20 -2.41 -3.18
N LEU A 127 3.55 -1.32 -3.63
CA LEU A 127 2.44 -1.38 -4.58
C LEU A 127 2.95 -1.33 -6.02
N ALA A 128 2.64 -2.37 -6.78
CA ALA A 128 3.07 -2.58 -8.16
C ALA A 128 1.87 -2.96 -9.08
N PRO A 129 0.83 -2.12 -9.21
CA PRO A 129 -0.18 -2.36 -10.24
C PRO A 129 0.44 -2.28 -11.64
N PRO A 130 -0.14 -2.93 -12.66
CA PRO A 130 0.23 -2.75 -14.06
C PRO A 130 0.22 -1.27 -14.46
N GLU A 131 1.16 -0.88 -15.32
CA GLU A 131 1.36 0.52 -15.70
C GLU A 131 0.12 1.12 -16.36
N ASP A 132 -0.55 0.40 -17.27
CA ASP A 132 -1.76 0.85 -17.94
C ASP A 132 -2.91 1.13 -16.95
N LEU A 133 -3.09 0.23 -15.96
CA LEU A 133 -4.10 0.41 -14.92
C LEU A 133 -3.78 1.64 -14.05
N ARG A 134 -2.52 1.79 -13.67
CA ARG A 134 -2.04 2.93 -12.88
C ARG A 134 -2.20 4.25 -13.62
N ALA A 135 -1.88 4.27 -14.92
CA ALA A 135 -2.02 5.44 -15.78
C ALA A 135 -3.51 5.85 -15.88
N ASN A 136 -4.41 4.89 -16.06
CA ASN A 136 -5.86 5.14 -16.07
C ASN A 136 -6.35 5.75 -14.75
N TRP A 137 -5.95 5.17 -13.60
CA TRP A 137 -6.28 5.75 -12.28
C TRP A 137 -5.73 7.17 -12.11
N LYS A 138 -4.51 7.42 -12.60
CA LYS A 138 -3.90 8.75 -12.53
C LYS A 138 -4.65 9.75 -13.40
N ILE A 139 -5.03 9.40 -14.63
CA ILE A 139 -5.83 10.24 -15.53
C ILE A 139 -7.16 10.58 -14.85
N LYS A 140 -7.93 9.59 -14.39
CA LYS A 140 -9.23 9.81 -13.73
C LYS A 140 -9.11 10.69 -12.49
N ARG A 141 -8.12 10.43 -11.63
CA ARG A 141 -7.90 11.20 -10.40
C ARG A 141 -7.51 12.65 -10.71
N ASP A 142 -6.52 12.86 -11.57
CA ASP A 142 -5.92 14.17 -11.80
C ASP A 142 -6.84 15.07 -12.64
N THR A 143 -7.62 14.50 -13.56
CA THR A 143 -8.69 15.23 -14.28
C THR A 143 -9.84 15.64 -13.35
N ARG A 144 -10.35 14.72 -12.53
CA ARG A 144 -11.49 14.99 -11.64
C ARG A 144 -11.15 15.88 -10.44
N LYS A 145 -9.99 15.65 -9.80
CA LYS A 145 -9.63 16.31 -8.52
C LYS A 145 -8.68 17.50 -8.67
N ARG A 146 -7.94 17.59 -9.78
CA ARG A 146 -6.87 18.59 -9.95
C ARG A 146 -7.02 19.45 -11.20
N GLY A 147 -8.04 19.22 -12.03
CA GLY A 147 -8.39 20.08 -13.17
C GLY A 147 -7.45 19.95 -14.38
N TYR A 148 -6.64 18.90 -14.46
CA TYR A 148 -5.79 18.63 -15.63
C TYR A 148 -6.60 18.04 -16.79
N THR A 149 -6.12 18.17 -18.03
CA THR A 149 -6.64 17.39 -19.16
C THR A 149 -5.99 16.00 -19.21
N PRO A 150 -6.64 14.98 -19.82
CA PRO A 150 -6.04 13.66 -20.01
C PRO A 150 -4.67 13.73 -20.71
N GLU A 151 -4.53 14.57 -21.74
CA GLU A 151 -3.29 14.73 -22.51
C GLU A 151 -2.16 15.32 -21.66
N GLU A 152 -2.47 16.26 -20.76
CA GLU A 152 -1.49 16.80 -19.82
C GLU A 152 -1.01 15.72 -18.84
N VAL A 153 -1.92 14.86 -18.37
CA VAL A 153 -1.57 13.77 -17.46
C VAL A 153 -0.69 12.73 -18.16
N ILE A 154 -1.01 12.36 -19.40
CA ILE A 154 -0.21 11.42 -20.20
C ILE A 154 1.21 11.96 -20.41
N LYS A 155 1.35 13.22 -20.84
CA LYS A 155 2.67 13.86 -20.99
C LYS A 155 3.46 13.88 -19.67
N GLN A 156 2.79 14.08 -18.53
CA GLN A 156 3.44 14.02 -17.23
C GLN A 156 3.89 12.60 -16.85
N ILE A 157 3.16 11.56 -17.26
CA ILE A 157 3.55 10.17 -17.03
C ILE A 157 4.80 9.87 -17.86
N GLU A 158 4.76 10.14 -19.16
CA GLU A 158 5.88 9.92 -20.08
C GLU A 158 7.15 10.66 -19.64
N ALA A 159 7.02 11.94 -19.26
CA ALA A 159 8.15 12.75 -18.83
C ALA A 159 8.79 12.26 -17.52
N ARG A 160 8.07 11.48 -16.70
CA ARG A 160 8.53 10.97 -15.40
C ARG A 160 8.99 9.52 -15.45
N GLU A 161 8.76 8.82 -16.55
CA GLU A 161 9.10 7.41 -16.70
C GLU A 161 10.60 7.13 -16.42
N PRO A 162 11.57 7.93 -16.93
CA PRO A 162 12.97 7.70 -16.60
C PRO A 162 13.27 7.78 -15.09
N ASP A 163 12.65 8.72 -14.38
CA ASP A 163 12.81 8.84 -12.93
C ASP A 163 12.07 7.72 -12.17
N SER A 164 10.93 7.25 -12.68
CA SER A 164 10.22 6.10 -12.08
C SER A 164 11.07 4.84 -12.19
N GLU A 165 11.65 4.59 -13.36
CA GLU A 165 12.58 3.48 -13.60
C GLU A 165 13.83 3.59 -12.74
N ALA A 166 14.42 4.78 -12.61
CA ALA A 166 15.66 4.98 -11.85
C ALA A 166 15.48 4.97 -10.34
N PHE A 167 14.37 5.52 -9.81
CA PHE A 167 14.25 5.83 -8.38
C PHE A 167 13.06 5.16 -7.68
N ILE A 168 11.98 4.85 -8.38
CA ILE A 168 10.78 4.25 -7.78
C ILE A 168 10.81 2.73 -7.88
N ARG A 169 10.86 2.17 -9.09
CA ARG A 169 10.83 0.72 -9.33
C ARG A 169 11.91 -0.08 -8.60
N PRO A 170 13.17 0.40 -8.46
CA PRO A 170 14.21 -0.35 -7.77
C PRO A 170 13.92 -0.55 -6.28
N GLN A 171 13.07 0.28 -5.67
CA GLN A 171 12.70 0.15 -4.25
C GLN A 171 11.91 -1.13 -3.97
N ARG A 172 11.26 -1.72 -4.99
CA ARG A 172 10.54 -3.00 -4.90
C ARG A 172 11.39 -4.13 -4.33
N GLN A 173 12.71 -4.12 -4.58
CA GLN A 173 13.62 -5.17 -4.09
C GLN A 173 13.71 -5.26 -2.56
N TRP A 174 13.29 -4.21 -1.85
CA TRP A 174 13.36 -4.11 -0.40
C TRP A 174 12.06 -4.47 0.30
N ALA A 175 10.97 -4.66 -0.42
CA ALA A 175 9.68 -5.02 0.16
C ALA A 175 9.70 -6.42 0.81
N ASP A 176 8.90 -6.61 1.84
CA ASP A 176 8.54 -7.91 2.39
C ASP A 176 7.32 -8.48 1.66
N VAL A 177 6.37 -7.60 1.27
CA VAL A 177 5.19 -7.94 0.47
C VAL A 177 5.10 -7.03 -0.75
N VAL A 178 4.94 -7.61 -1.94
CA VAL A 178 4.59 -6.85 -3.16
C VAL A 178 3.13 -7.11 -3.51
N VAL A 179 2.36 -6.04 -3.63
CA VAL A 179 0.93 -6.08 -3.92
C VAL A 179 0.70 -5.56 -5.34
N SER A 180 0.08 -6.39 -6.18
CA SER A 180 -0.24 -6.02 -7.56
C SER A 180 -1.73 -6.28 -7.79
N PHE A 181 -2.53 -5.22 -7.81
CA PHE A 181 -3.91 -5.30 -8.28
C PHE A 181 -3.93 -5.28 -9.81
N TYR A 182 -4.74 -6.13 -10.43
CA TYR A 182 -4.81 -6.26 -11.88
C TYR A 182 -6.22 -6.65 -12.33
N PRO A 183 -6.65 -6.26 -13.55
CA PRO A 183 -7.95 -6.66 -14.06
C PRO A 183 -8.01 -8.17 -14.30
N PRO A 184 -9.18 -8.82 -14.12
CA PRO A 184 -9.39 -10.22 -14.50
C PRO A 184 -9.23 -10.44 -16.01
N ASP A 185 -8.83 -11.65 -16.38
CA ASP A 185 -8.68 -12.04 -17.79
C ASP A 185 -10.04 -12.01 -18.50
N ASN A 186 -10.05 -11.57 -19.77
CA ASN A 186 -11.20 -11.53 -20.69
C ASN A 186 -12.28 -10.47 -20.46
N GLU A 187 -12.11 -9.52 -19.56
CA GLU A 187 -13.05 -8.41 -19.45
C GLU A 187 -12.40 -7.09 -19.85
N LYS A 188 -12.92 -6.49 -20.92
CA LYS A 188 -12.93 -5.03 -21.04
C LYS A 188 -13.95 -4.51 -20.01
N THR A 189 -13.77 -4.80 -18.73
CA THR A 189 -14.72 -4.36 -17.72
C THR A 189 -14.56 -2.86 -17.58
N GLU A 190 -15.63 -2.14 -17.90
CA GLU A 190 -15.79 -0.73 -17.51
C GLU A 190 -15.75 -0.58 -15.97
N ASP A 191 -15.89 -1.68 -15.23
CA ASP A 191 -15.85 -1.76 -13.79
C ASP A 191 -14.42 -2.00 -13.26
N GLU A 192 -13.64 -0.92 -13.18
CA GLU A 192 -12.27 -0.89 -12.61
C GLU A 192 -12.18 -1.28 -11.12
N LEU A 193 -13.30 -1.63 -10.49
CA LEU A 193 -13.40 -1.93 -9.07
C LEU A 193 -13.35 -3.44 -8.77
N LEU A 194 -13.56 -4.29 -9.78
CA LEU A 194 -13.42 -5.74 -9.71
C LEU A 194 -12.02 -6.17 -10.16
N LEU A 195 -11.04 -5.96 -9.29
CA LEU A 195 -9.65 -6.29 -9.56
C LEU A 195 -9.25 -7.56 -8.82
N ASN A 196 -8.50 -8.42 -9.50
CA ASN A 196 -7.71 -9.45 -8.85
C ASN A 196 -6.56 -8.80 -8.08
N VAL A 197 -5.99 -9.54 -7.11
CA VAL A 197 -4.72 -9.16 -6.49
C VAL A 197 -3.76 -10.33 -6.50
N ARG A 198 -2.50 -10.03 -6.81
CA ARG A 198 -1.37 -10.94 -6.65
C ARG A 198 -0.47 -10.40 -5.54
N LEU A 199 -0.31 -11.19 -4.49
CA LEU A 199 0.48 -10.87 -3.30
C LEU A 199 1.74 -11.73 -3.30
N VAL A 200 2.88 -11.12 -3.60
CA VAL A 200 4.19 -11.76 -3.44
C VAL A 200 4.60 -11.65 -1.99
N MET A 201 4.76 -12.78 -1.33
CA MET A 201 5.15 -12.91 0.07
C MET A 201 6.58 -13.42 0.13
N ARG A 202 7.52 -12.54 0.49
CA ARG A 202 8.94 -12.90 0.60
C ARG A 202 9.24 -13.44 1.99
N PRO A 203 10.13 -14.44 2.13
CA PRO A 203 10.48 -15.04 3.41
C PRO A 203 11.40 -14.13 4.28
N THR A 204 11.15 -12.81 4.27
CA THR A 204 11.82 -11.81 5.11
C THR A 204 11.05 -11.51 6.39
N ILE A 205 9.75 -11.87 6.44
CA ILE A 205 8.89 -11.79 7.63
C ILE A 205 8.04 -13.07 7.75
N PRO A 206 7.53 -13.42 8.95
CA PRO A 206 6.66 -14.59 9.09
C PRO A 206 5.27 -14.33 8.49
N HIS A 207 4.87 -15.17 7.54
CA HIS A 207 3.53 -15.19 6.95
C HIS A 207 2.56 -16.11 7.72
N PRO A 208 1.23 -15.93 7.55
CA PRO A 208 0.24 -16.90 8.01
C PRO A 208 0.42 -18.25 7.30
N ASP A 209 -0.01 -19.33 7.95
CA ASP A 209 0.02 -20.66 7.36
C ASP A 209 -1.16 -20.89 6.42
N PHE A 210 -0.90 -20.68 5.12
CA PHE A 210 -1.86 -20.93 4.05
C PHE A 210 -1.72 -22.31 3.40
N THR A 211 -1.00 -23.25 4.02
CA THR A 211 -0.75 -24.58 3.42
C THR A 211 -2.04 -25.37 3.14
N HIS A 212 -3.12 -25.12 3.86
CA HIS A 212 -4.44 -25.71 3.58
C HIS A 212 -5.01 -25.30 2.22
N LEU A 213 -4.53 -24.20 1.61
CA LEU A 213 -4.88 -23.78 0.24
C LEU A 213 -4.07 -24.54 -0.83
N LEU A 214 -3.02 -25.28 -0.44
CA LEU A 214 -2.23 -26.13 -1.34
C LEU A 214 -2.94 -27.49 -1.50
N GLY A 215 -3.84 -27.66 -2.48
CA GLY A 215 -4.39 -29.01 -2.66
C GLY A 215 -5.51 -29.29 -3.65
N ASP A 216 -6.43 -28.36 -3.92
CA ASP A 216 -7.63 -28.73 -4.69
C ASP A 216 -7.44 -28.58 -6.21
N LYS A 217 -6.62 -29.46 -6.78
CA LYS A 217 -6.60 -29.70 -8.24
C LYS A 217 -7.71 -30.67 -8.70
N ASN A 218 -8.48 -31.24 -7.79
CA ASN A 218 -9.54 -32.20 -8.09
C ASN A 218 -10.92 -31.69 -7.60
N GLY A 219 -11.47 -30.72 -8.33
CA GLY A 219 -12.91 -30.50 -8.48
C GLY A 219 -13.74 -30.26 -7.22
N GLY A 220 -13.92 -28.99 -6.85
CA GLY A 220 -14.90 -28.60 -5.83
C GLY A 220 -14.99 -27.10 -5.53
N SER A 221 -15.41 -26.28 -6.49
CA SER A 221 -16.03 -24.93 -6.34
C SER A 221 -15.38 -23.82 -5.48
N LEU A 222 -14.31 -24.06 -4.71
CA LEU A 222 -13.64 -23.09 -3.83
C LEU A 222 -12.19 -22.79 -4.24
N SER A 223 -11.56 -23.70 -5.00
CA SER A 223 -10.12 -23.69 -5.33
C SER A 223 -9.66 -22.68 -6.37
N ASP A 224 -10.58 -22.09 -7.15
CA ASP A 224 -10.19 -21.21 -8.26
C ASP A 224 -10.07 -19.75 -7.83
N ALA A 225 -10.81 -19.30 -6.81
CA ALA A 225 -10.88 -17.88 -6.45
C ALA A 225 -9.72 -17.40 -5.56
N VAL A 226 -9.16 -18.28 -4.72
CA VAL A 226 -7.99 -17.97 -3.87
C VAL A 226 -6.96 -19.07 -4.08
N ARG A 227 -5.75 -18.71 -4.51
CA ARG A 227 -4.72 -19.67 -4.91
C ARG A 227 -3.40 -19.34 -4.24
N LEU A 228 -2.80 -20.32 -3.57
CA LEU A 228 -1.43 -20.23 -3.09
C LEU A 228 -0.50 -21.00 -4.05
N GLY A 229 0.57 -20.36 -4.48
CA GLY A 229 1.58 -20.95 -5.35
C GLY A 229 3.00 -20.58 -4.94
N LEU A 230 3.96 -21.34 -5.46
CA LEU A 230 5.39 -21.04 -5.37
C LEU A 230 5.86 -20.36 -6.65
N ASP A 231 6.61 -19.28 -6.53
CA ASP A 231 7.17 -18.56 -7.67
C ASP A 231 8.59 -18.06 -7.35
N ARG A 232 9.20 -17.34 -8.30
CA ARG A 232 10.44 -16.60 -8.11
C ARG A 232 10.22 -15.12 -8.35
N ASP A 233 10.57 -14.33 -7.34
CA ASP A 233 10.60 -12.89 -7.46
C ASP A 233 12.04 -12.39 -7.42
N MET A 234 12.46 -11.67 -8.47
CA MET A 234 13.85 -11.23 -8.64
C MET A 234 14.88 -12.37 -8.45
N GLY A 235 14.53 -13.57 -8.94
CA GLY A 235 15.35 -14.79 -8.85
C GLY A 235 15.28 -15.54 -7.51
N LYS A 236 14.61 -15.00 -6.48
CA LYS A 236 14.49 -15.62 -5.15
C LYS A 236 13.14 -16.34 -5.00
N PRO A 237 13.10 -17.50 -4.32
CA PRO A 237 11.84 -18.21 -4.07
C PRO A 237 10.92 -17.37 -3.17
N VAL A 238 9.63 -17.36 -3.51
CA VAL A 238 8.57 -16.63 -2.81
C VAL A 238 7.29 -17.43 -2.84
N ASP A 239 6.43 -17.18 -1.85
CA ASP A 239 5.04 -17.60 -1.90
C ASP A 239 4.22 -16.52 -2.62
N VAL A 240 3.24 -16.94 -3.39
CA VAL A 240 2.33 -16.05 -4.13
C VAL A 240 0.91 -16.42 -3.79
N LEU A 241 0.19 -15.47 -3.19
CA LEU A 241 -1.24 -15.59 -2.95
C LEU A 241 -1.99 -14.76 -4.00
N GLU A 242 -2.80 -15.41 -4.81
CA GLU A 242 -3.71 -14.77 -5.77
C GLU A 242 -5.14 -14.84 -5.27
N ILE A 243 -5.86 -13.72 -5.40
CA ILE A 243 -7.27 -13.63 -5.04
C ILE A 243 -8.02 -12.97 -6.20
N ASP A 244 -9.03 -13.65 -6.70
CA ASP A 244 -9.89 -13.19 -7.80
C ASP A 244 -10.85 -12.08 -7.34
N GLY A 245 -11.09 -11.08 -8.19
CA GLY A 245 -12.07 -10.02 -8.00
C GLY A 245 -13.50 -10.55 -7.86
N HIS A 246 -13.79 -11.70 -8.47
CA HIS A 246 -15.08 -12.40 -8.41
C HIS A 246 -15.16 -13.41 -7.25
N ALA A 247 -14.20 -13.41 -6.32
CA ALA A 247 -14.26 -14.26 -5.15
C ALA A 247 -15.60 -14.06 -4.42
N THR A 248 -16.28 -15.16 -4.12
CA THR A 248 -17.51 -15.13 -3.33
C THR A 248 -17.19 -15.05 -1.84
N GLU A 249 -18.18 -14.72 -1.02
CA GLU A 249 -18.01 -14.51 0.42
C GLU A 249 -17.40 -15.73 1.16
N LYS A 250 -17.69 -16.97 0.73
CA LYS A 250 -17.21 -18.18 1.40
C LYS A 250 -15.68 -18.35 1.41
N PRO A 251 -14.96 -18.39 0.27
CA PRO A 251 -13.50 -18.51 0.28
C PRO A 251 -12.81 -17.32 0.94
N VAL A 252 -13.43 -16.14 0.92
CA VAL A 252 -12.94 -14.96 1.65
C VAL A 252 -13.01 -15.21 3.16
N GLN A 253 -14.16 -15.67 3.67
CA GLN A 253 -14.33 -15.99 5.09
C GLN A 253 -13.37 -17.07 5.61
N GLU A 254 -12.98 -18.03 4.77
CA GLU A 254 -11.98 -19.04 5.14
C GLU A 254 -10.58 -18.44 5.32
N LEU A 255 -10.18 -17.55 4.40
CA LEU A 255 -8.90 -16.84 4.51
C LEU A 255 -8.90 -15.89 5.71
N GLU A 256 -10.01 -15.20 5.96
CA GLU A 256 -10.20 -14.41 7.18
C GLU A 256 -10.01 -15.27 8.42
N ARG A 257 -10.73 -16.39 8.56
CA ARG A 257 -10.62 -17.29 9.72
C ARG A 257 -9.18 -17.73 9.96
N THR A 258 -8.42 -18.02 8.91
CA THR A 258 -6.99 -18.35 9.03
C THR A 258 -6.23 -17.18 9.67
N LEU A 259 -6.35 -15.98 9.11
CA LEU A 259 -5.72 -14.77 9.63
C LEU A 259 -6.13 -14.46 11.07
N CYS A 260 -7.41 -14.63 11.42
CA CYS A 260 -7.92 -14.32 12.75
C CYS A 260 -7.55 -15.37 13.80
N SER A 261 -7.39 -16.64 13.41
CA SER A 261 -7.09 -17.74 14.34
C SER A 261 -5.67 -17.67 14.90
N GLU A 262 -4.73 -17.17 14.10
CA GLU A 262 -3.32 -17.05 14.49
C GLU A 262 -3.03 -15.81 15.34
N VAL A 263 -3.89 -14.79 15.31
CA VAL A 263 -3.73 -13.56 16.08
C VAL A 263 -4.97 -13.31 16.93
N PRO A 264 -4.97 -13.68 18.23
CA PRO A 264 -6.16 -13.57 19.10
C PRO A 264 -6.76 -12.16 19.18
N TYR A 265 -5.94 -11.11 19.00
CA TYR A 265 -6.38 -9.72 19.03
C TYR A 265 -7.06 -9.26 17.72
N LEU A 266 -6.79 -9.94 16.60
CA LEU A 266 -7.52 -9.73 15.34
C LEU A 266 -8.98 -10.12 15.51
N GLY A 267 -9.31 -11.11 16.34
CA GLY A 267 -10.69 -11.57 16.55
C GLY A 267 -11.73 -10.48 16.91
N LYS A 268 -11.31 -9.30 17.42
CA LYS A 268 -12.19 -8.15 17.65
C LYS A 268 -12.50 -7.30 16.40
N PHE A 269 -11.71 -7.44 15.34
CA PHE A 269 -11.72 -6.59 14.14
C PHE A 269 -11.78 -7.38 12.82
N CYS A 270 -11.90 -8.72 12.89
CA CYS A 270 -11.55 -9.65 11.81
C CYS A 270 -12.75 -10.41 11.23
N SER A 271 -13.92 -9.77 11.16
CA SER A 271 -14.95 -10.22 10.22
C SER A 271 -15.29 -9.07 9.28
N ILE A 272 -15.19 -9.29 7.98
CA ILE A 272 -15.79 -8.42 6.95
C ILE A 272 -17.31 -8.24 7.23
N GLU A 273 -17.97 -9.23 7.83
CA GLU A 273 -19.36 -9.12 8.32
C GLU A 273 -19.51 -8.12 9.49
N GLY A 274 -18.51 -8.01 10.37
CA GLY A 274 -18.53 -7.14 11.57
C GLY A 274 -17.96 -5.74 11.31
N ASN A 275 -17.12 -5.58 10.29
CA ASN A 275 -16.63 -4.31 9.81
C ASN A 275 -16.83 -4.19 8.30
N THR A 276 -18.01 -3.67 7.92
CA THR A 276 -18.36 -3.46 6.51
C THR A 276 -17.47 -2.44 5.80
N ASP A 277 -16.60 -1.70 6.49
CA ASP A 277 -15.71 -0.70 5.88
C ASP A 277 -14.41 -1.28 5.30
N ILE A 278 -14.03 -2.49 5.70
CA ILE A 278 -12.85 -3.19 5.16
C ILE A 278 -13.07 -3.42 3.67
N GLY A 279 -12.07 -3.16 2.81
CA GLY A 279 -12.20 -3.38 1.37
C GLY A 279 -13.13 -2.41 0.63
N LYS A 280 -13.70 -1.39 1.29
CA LYS A 280 -14.50 -0.37 0.61
C LYS A 280 -13.65 0.51 -0.30
N VAL A 281 -13.99 0.51 -1.57
CA VAL A 281 -13.45 1.42 -2.59
C VAL A 281 -14.55 2.35 -3.04
N VAL A 282 -14.24 3.65 -3.13
CA VAL A 282 -15.14 4.64 -3.72
C VAL A 282 -14.75 4.80 -5.19
N GLY A 283 -15.69 4.42 -6.06
CA GLY A 283 -15.54 4.51 -7.49
C GLY A 283 -15.61 5.93 -8.04
N THR A 284 -15.49 6.02 -9.37
CA THR A 284 -15.33 7.31 -10.04
C THR A 284 -16.64 8.08 -10.21
N THR A 285 -17.79 7.44 -9.97
CA THR A 285 -19.11 8.12 -9.94
C THR A 285 -19.63 8.36 -8.52
N GLY A 286 -18.89 7.90 -7.49
CA GLY A 286 -19.25 8.05 -6.07
C GLY A 286 -19.90 6.81 -5.45
N GLU A 287 -20.10 5.77 -6.25
CA GLU A 287 -20.45 4.41 -5.82
C GLU A 287 -19.41 3.88 -4.83
N THR A 288 -19.86 3.17 -3.80
CA THR A 288 -18.97 2.46 -2.87
C THR A 288 -19.16 0.97 -3.07
N LEU A 289 -18.08 0.28 -3.43
CA LEU A 289 -18.08 -1.16 -3.65
C LEU A 289 -17.17 -1.86 -2.65
N GLN A 290 -17.55 -3.09 -2.32
CA GLN A 290 -16.79 -4.00 -1.49
C GLN A 290 -15.83 -4.80 -2.37
N SER A 291 -14.52 -4.61 -2.21
CA SER A 291 -13.50 -5.39 -2.91
C SER A 291 -12.88 -6.41 -1.95
N TYR A 292 -13.16 -7.70 -2.17
CA TYR A 292 -12.58 -8.77 -1.36
C TYR A 292 -11.06 -8.90 -1.50
N PRO A 293 -10.47 -8.80 -2.71
CA PRO A 293 -9.01 -8.74 -2.86
C PRO A 293 -8.36 -7.62 -2.06
N LEU A 294 -8.96 -6.41 -2.05
CA LEU A 294 -8.48 -5.31 -1.24
C LEU A 294 -8.65 -5.59 0.27
N ALA A 295 -9.81 -6.09 0.69
CA ALA A 295 -10.09 -6.43 2.08
C ALA A 295 -9.05 -7.42 2.64
N LEU A 296 -8.82 -8.52 1.92
CA LEU A 296 -7.87 -9.55 2.31
C LEU A 296 -6.42 -9.05 2.30
N THR A 297 -6.08 -8.16 1.37
CA THR A 297 -4.77 -7.48 1.37
C THR A 297 -4.59 -6.62 2.62
N GLN A 298 -5.61 -5.84 2.99
CA GLN A 298 -5.59 -5.00 4.21
C GLN A 298 -5.48 -5.87 5.47
N LEU A 299 -6.22 -6.98 5.54
CA LEU A 299 -6.16 -7.93 6.65
C LEU A 299 -4.80 -8.61 6.76
N LEU A 300 -4.21 -9.06 5.65
CA LEU A 300 -2.88 -9.70 5.63
C LEU A 300 -1.79 -8.73 6.15
N ILE A 301 -1.80 -7.49 5.68
CA ILE A 301 -0.81 -6.50 6.14
C ILE A 301 -1.05 -6.16 7.61
N THR A 302 -2.31 -6.06 8.05
CA THR A 302 -2.66 -5.84 9.46
C THR A 302 -2.19 -7.00 10.35
N PHE A 303 -2.34 -8.25 9.90
CA PHE A 303 -1.79 -9.43 10.55
C PHE A 303 -0.29 -9.27 10.78
N HIS A 304 0.47 -8.84 9.76
CA HIS A 304 1.91 -8.64 9.90
C HIS A 304 2.25 -7.54 10.92
N MET A 305 1.50 -6.44 10.95
CA MET A 305 1.68 -5.37 11.94
C MET A 305 1.42 -5.87 13.38
N LEU A 306 0.36 -6.65 13.58
CA LEU A 306 0.02 -7.20 14.89
C LEU A 306 1.00 -8.29 15.34
N LYS A 307 1.42 -9.16 14.42
CA LYS A 307 2.45 -10.18 14.68
C LYS A 307 3.78 -9.52 15.05
N ALA A 308 4.16 -8.44 14.36
CA ALA A 308 5.33 -7.66 14.71
C ALA A 308 5.20 -7.02 16.10
N ALA A 309 4.05 -6.44 16.46
CA ALA A 309 3.83 -5.87 17.79
C ALA A 309 4.04 -6.91 18.90
N ASN A 310 3.50 -8.11 18.73
CA ASN A 310 3.61 -9.20 19.71
C ASN A 310 5.00 -9.85 19.78
N ILE A 311 5.90 -9.62 18.81
CA ILE A 311 7.30 -10.07 18.90
C ILE A 311 8.09 -9.19 19.90
N TYR A 312 7.62 -7.97 20.18
CA TYR A 312 8.28 -7.01 21.06
C TYR A 312 7.59 -6.81 22.42
N ASP A 313 6.52 -7.57 22.70
CA ASP A 313 5.88 -7.68 24.03
C ASP A 313 6.37 -8.94 24.75
#